data_AF-A0A329WN65-F1
#
_entry.id   AF-A0A329WN65-F1
#
_cell.length_a   1.000
_cell.length_b   1.000
_cell.length_c   1.000
_cell.angle_alpha   90.00
_cell.angle_beta   90.00
_cell.angle_gamma   90.00
#
_symmetry.space_group_name_H-M   'P 1'
#
loop_
_entity.id
_entity.type
_entity.pdbx_description
1 polymer ?
#
loop_
_entity_poly.entity_id
_entity_poly.type
_entity_poly.pdbx_seq_one_letter_code
_entity_poly.pdbx_strand_id
1 'polypeptide(L)'
;MNILEQGKVAALYSAYSETEGSSWVGNLCCFSIDREHLPIIVNGRRFLIEFVIPEHLLDKTIKPRIFELDINKQFLLRRDHREINIYLLGEGNFMDRTTTDRKLFELNEDGSLFIKTLRHAIGKYVSINPSTTQFIFFAQGKYSEFIMNALKEFEDDLSKRYRVRIIPELQGPYYGFELDILSIIA
;
A
#
# COMPACT_ATOMS: atom_id res chain seq x y z
N MET A 1 -13.69 15.58 9.87
CA MET A 1 -14.65 15.24 8.79
C MET A 1 -13.89 14.38 7.81
N ASN A 2 -14.24 13.10 7.68
CA ASN A 2 -13.47 12.16 6.88
C ASN A 2 -13.78 12.44 5.41
N ILE A 3 -12.82 12.90 4.62
CA ILE A 3 -13.03 13.31 3.22
C ILE A 3 -13.48 12.13 2.33
N LEU A 4 -13.38 10.92 2.88
CA LEU A 4 -13.79 9.64 2.34
C LEU A 4 -15.30 9.35 2.58
N GLU A 5 -15.98 10.11 3.47
CA GLU A 5 -17.45 10.04 3.69
C GLU A 5 -18.27 10.86 2.66
N GLN A 6 -17.63 11.69 1.83
CA GLN A 6 -18.32 12.63 0.94
C GLN A 6 -17.97 12.42 -0.54
N GLY A 7 -18.56 11.41 -1.19
CA GLY A 7 -18.81 11.36 -2.65
C GLY A 7 -17.62 11.42 -3.63
N LYS A 8 -16.40 11.79 -3.20
CA LYS A 8 -15.20 11.97 -4.03
C LYS A 8 -14.51 10.66 -4.36
N VAL A 9 -14.76 9.62 -3.56
CA VAL A 9 -14.17 8.29 -3.73
C VAL A 9 -14.62 7.64 -5.05
N ALA A 10 -15.87 7.84 -5.48
CA ALA A 10 -16.35 7.31 -6.76
C ALA A 10 -15.62 7.93 -7.97
N ALA A 11 -15.22 9.21 -7.88
CA ALA A 11 -14.48 9.89 -8.94
C ALA A 11 -13.09 9.27 -9.17
N LEU A 12 -12.49 8.65 -8.15
CA LEU A 12 -11.21 7.93 -8.28
C LEU A 12 -11.26 6.78 -9.27
N TYR A 13 -12.44 6.16 -9.43
CA TYR A 13 -12.64 5.00 -10.28
C TYR A 13 -13.36 5.36 -11.59
N SER A 14 -13.57 6.64 -11.88
CA SER A 14 -14.34 7.11 -13.05
C SER A 14 -13.72 6.71 -14.40
N ALA A 15 -12.39 6.53 -14.45
CA ALA A 15 -11.69 6.10 -15.65
C ALA A 15 -11.67 4.57 -15.83
N TYR A 16 -12.22 3.81 -14.89
CA TYR A 16 -12.35 2.36 -15.02
C TYR A 16 -13.62 2.01 -15.81
N SER A 17 -13.45 1.22 -16.86
CA SER A 17 -14.54 0.56 -17.58
C SER A 17 -14.49 -0.94 -17.30
N GLU A 18 -15.61 -1.53 -16.89
CA GLU A 18 -15.69 -2.96 -16.56
C GLU A 18 -15.29 -3.84 -17.75
N THR A 19 -14.29 -4.69 -17.51
CA THR A 19 -14.06 -5.91 -18.27
C THR A 19 -13.95 -7.06 -17.25
N GLU A 20 -14.68 -8.15 -17.44
CA GLU A 20 -14.66 -9.30 -16.51
C GLU A 20 -13.23 -9.83 -16.31
N GLY A 21 -12.89 -10.21 -15.08
CA GLY A 21 -11.55 -10.72 -14.73
C GLY A 21 -10.42 -9.68 -14.75
N SER A 22 -10.74 -8.40 -14.90
CA SER A 22 -9.72 -7.35 -14.98
C SER A 22 -9.22 -6.89 -13.61
N SER A 23 -7.95 -6.49 -13.60
CA SER A 23 -7.36 -5.66 -12.55
C SER A 23 -7.05 -4.28 -13.12
N TRP A 24 -7.10 -3.26 -12.27
CA TRP A 24 -6.84 -1.89 -12.69
C TRP A 24 -6.14 -1.11 -11.58
N VAL A 25 -5.19 -0.26 -11.97
CA VAL A 25 -4.48 0.66 -11.09
C VAL A 25 -4.68 2.08 -11.62
N GLY A 26 -5.38 2.90 -10.84
CA GLY A 26 -5.65 4.28 -11.20
C GLY A 26 -4.46 5.21 -10.99
N ASN A 27 -4.73 6.51 -10.98
CA ASN A 27 -3.69 7.52 -10.83
C ASN A 27 -3.50 7.92 -9.37
N LEU A 28 -2.26 8.32 -9.04
CA LEU A 28 -1.94 8.83 -7.73
C LEU A 28 -2.70 10.14 -7.50
N CYS A 29 -3.29 10.29 -6.33
CA CYS A 29 -4.05 11.47 -5.92
C CYS A 29 -3.75 11.79 -4.47
N CYS A 30 -4.04 13.02 -4.03
CA CYS A 30 -3.85 13.42 -2.64
C CYS A 30 -5.15 14.03 -2.12
N PHE A 31 -5.64 13.53 -0.99
CA PHE A 31 -6.80 14.09 -0.31
C PHE A 31 -6.46 14.96 0.89
N SER A 32 -5.26 14.80 1.44
CA SER A 32 -4.71 15.62 2.50
C SER A 32 -3.21 15.83 2.27
N ILE A 33 -2.63 16.78 3.02
CA ILE A 33 -1.21 17.16 2.86
C ILE A 33 -0.23 16.06 3.26
N ASP A 34 -0.69 15.13 4.10
CA ASP A 34 0.07 14.04 4.70
C ASP A 34 -0.21 12.67 4.07
N ARG A 35 -1.11 12.58 3.08
CA ARG A 35 -1.57 11.30 2.53
C ARG A 35 -1.72 11.34 1.02
N GLU A 36 -1.08 10.36 0.40
CA GLU A 36 -1.24 10.06 -1.02
C GLU A 36 -2.05 8.77 -1.16
N HIS A 37 -2.88 8.69 -2.19
CA HIS A 37 -3.83 7.60 -2.38
C HIS A 37 -3.78 7.08 -3.81
N LEU A 38 -3.83 5.75 -3.95
CA LEU A 38 -3.82 5.07 -5.22
C LEU A 38 -5.00 4.07 -5.27
N PRO A 39 -6.02 4.33 -6.11
CA PRO A 39 -7.16 3.43 -6.23
C PRO A 39 -6.77 2.20 -7.07
N ILE A 40 -7.22 1.03 -6.65
CA ILE A 40 -7.08 -0.21 -7.40
C ILE A 40 -8.41 -0.96 -7.48
N ILE A 41 -8.61 -1.72 -8.54
CA ILE A 41 -9.73 -2.65 -8.69
C ILE A 41 -9.17 -4.04 -8.92
N VAL A 42 -9.73 -5.03 -8.23
CA VAL A 42 -9.40 -6.44 -8.37
C VAL A 42 -10.70 -7.22 -8.43
N ASN A 43 -10.98 -7.87 -9.56
CA ASN A 43 -12.18 -8.69 -9.75
C ASN A 43 -13.48 -7.94 -9.35
N GLY A 44 -13.62 -6.70 -9.85
CA GLY A 44 -14.77 -5.83 -9.55
C GLY A 44 -14.77 -5.19 -8.16
N ARG A 45 -13.92 -5.63 -7.23
CA ARG A 45 -13.80 -5.05 -5.88
C ARG A 45 -12.90 -3.83 -5.90
N ARG A 46 -13.35 -2.77 -5.23
CA ARG A 46 -12.63 -1.49 -5.14
C ARG A 46 -11.80 -1.46 -3.88
N PHE A 47 -10.52 -1.13 -4.03
CA PHE A 47 -9.61 -0.88 -2.91
C PHE A 47 -8.92 0.46 -3.07
N LEU A 48 -8.49 1.03 -1.95
CA LEU A 48 -7.69 2.24 -1.90
C LEU A 48 -6.41 1.95 -1.12
N ILE A 49 -5.26 2.18 -1.75
CA ILE A 49 -3.97 2.16 -1.08
C ILE A 49 -3.68 3.58 -0.62
N GLU A 50 -3.38 3.76 0.65
CA GLU A 50 -2.94 5.03 1.23
C GLU A 50 -1.46 4.93 1.60
N PHE A 51 -0.69 5.94 1.20
CA PHE A 51 0.71 6.14 1.55
C PHE A 51 0.79 7.33 2.50
N VAL A 52 1.08 7.06 3.77
CA VAL A 52 1.13 8.08 4.83
C VAL A 52 2.53 8.68 4.88
N ILE A 53 2.61 9.99 4.71
CA ILE A 53 3.82 10.79 4.92
C ILE A 53 3.98 10.99 6.43
N PRO A 54 5.16 10.69 7.00
CA PRO A 54 5.39 10.93 8.43
C PRO A 54 5.17 12.40 8.81
N GLU A 55 4.21 12.65 9.70
CA GLU A 55 3.74 14.02 10.04
C GLU A 55 4.87 14.95 10.52
N HIS A 56 5.83 14.42 11.27
CA HIS A 56 7.00 15.17 11.76
C HIS A 56 7.92 15.70 10.65
N LEU A 57 7.76 15.23 9.41
CA LEU A 57 8.46 15.78 8.24
C LEU A 57 7.76 17.02 7.68
N LEU A 58 6.46 17.17 7.95
CA LEU A 58 5.63 18.29 7.53
C LEU A 58 5.57 19.39 8.60
N ASP A 59 5.59 19.01 9.88
CA ASP A 59 5.54 19.92 11.01
C ASP A 59 6.64 19.60 12.04
N LYS A 60 7.52 20.58 12.27
CA LYS A 60 8.65 20.47 13.22
C LYS A 60 8.21 20.40 14.68
N THR A 61 6.96 20.76 15.00
CA THR A 61 6.39 20.70 16.35
C THR A 61 5.92 19.30 16.71
N ILE A 62 5.67 18.46 15.71
CA ILE A 62 5.24 17.07 15.89
C ILE A 62 6.45 16.19 16.19
N LYS A 63 6.36 15.41 17.26
CA LYS A 63 7.41 14.44 17.60
C LYS A 63 7.41 13.30 16.56
N PRO A 64 8.59 12.81 16.16
CA PRO A 64 8.67 11.64 15.28
C PRO A 64 7.91 10.45 15.86
N ARG A 65 7.11 9.77 15.03
CA ARG A 65 6.43 8.55 15.41
C ARG A 65 7.45 7.43 15.58
N ILE A 66 7.46 6.84 16.77
CA ILE A 66 8.31 5.69 17.09
C ILE A 66 7.44 4.44 16.99
N PHE A 67 7.95 3.45 16.26
CA PHE A 67 7.35 2.13 16.15
C PHE A 67 8.05 1.22 17.16
N GLU A 68 7.30 0.79 18.17
CA GLU A 68 7.78 -0.20 19.15
C GLU A 68 7.69 -1.59 18.52
N LEU A 69 8.86 -2.18 18.25
CA LEU A 69 8.99 -3.49 17.62
C LEU A 69 9.13 -4.60 18.66
N ASP A 70 9.79 -4.30 19.79
CA ASP A 70 10.01 -5.20 20.92
C ASP A 70 10.41 -4.39 22.17
N ILE A 71 10.58 -5.03 23.33
CA ILE A 71 10.83 -4.44 24.66
C ILE A 71 12.00 -3.44 24.68
N ASN A 72 12.94 -3.49 23.74
CA ASN A 72 14.00 -2.49 23.57
C ASN A 72 14.33 -2.18 22.10
N LYS A 73 13.42 -2.48 21.16
CA LYS A 73 13.65 -2.24 19.73
C LYS A 73 12.66 -1.20 19.24
N GLN A 74 13.20 -0.06 18.82
CA GLN A 74 12.45 1.05 18.29
C GLN A 74 12.84 1.27 16.83
N PHE A 75 11.86 1.66 16.03
CA PHE A 75 12.06 2.04 14.64
C PHE A 75 11.50 3.43 14.39
N LEU A 76 12.26 4.24 13.66
CA LEU A 76 11.89 5.60 13.28
C LEU A 76 11.76 5.69 11.77
N LEU A 77 10.61 6.17 11.30
CA LEU A 77 10.41 6.45 9.88
C LEU A 77 11.36 7.55 9.43
N ARG A 78 12.11 7.30 8.36
CA ARG A 78 12.89 8.31 7.66
C ARG A 78 12.06 8.91 6.52
N ARG A 79 12.61 9.92 5.85
CA ARG A 79 11.91 10.69 4.79
C ARG A 79 11.44 9.85 3.59
N ASP A 80 12.21 8.83 3.27
CA ASP A 80 12.00 7.84 2.22
C ASP A 80 10.99 6.74 2.60
N HIS A 81 10.41 6.78 3.81
CA HIS A 81 9.43 5.80 4.26
C HIS A 81 7.99 6.26 4.03
N ARG A 82 7.10 5.30 3.76
CA ARG A 82 5.65 5.48 3.91
C ARG A 82 5.05 4.34 4.72
N GLU A 83 4.12 4.68 5.62
CA GLU A 83 3.18 3.65 6.09
C GLU A 83 2.15 3.41 4.99
N ILE A 84 1.95 2.15 4.60
CA ILE A 84 0.93 1.74 3.64
C ILE A 84 -0.28 1.21 4.40
N ASN A 85 -1.44 1.77 4.07
CA ASN A 85 -2.74 1.23 4.47
C ASN A 85 -3.51 0.79 3.24
N ILE A 86 -4.20 -0.34 3.34
CA ILE A 86 -5.09 -0.81 2.30
C ILE A 86 -6.51 -0.79 2.86
N TYR A 87 -7.43 -0.23 2.11
CA TYR A 87 -8.84 -0.14 2.44
C TYR A 87 -9.66 -0.89 1.40
N LEU A 88 -10.58 -1.73 1.85
CA LEU A 88 -11.64 -2.27 1.01
C LEU A 88 -12.83 -1.31 1.04
N LEU A 89 -13.36 -0.96 -0.13
CA LEU A 89 -14.55 -0.11 -0.24
C LEU A 89 -15.78 -1.00 -0.32
N GLY A 90 -16.60 -0.93 0.72
CA GLY A 90 -17.88 -1.62 0.80
C GLY A 90 -19.03 -0.85 0.14
N GLU A 91 -20.23 -1.43 0.19
CA GLU A 91 -21.46 -0.78 -0.22
C GLU A 91 -21.66 0.53 0.57
N GLY A 92 -22.13 1.60 -0.09
CA GLY A 92 -22.25 2.93 0.55
C GLY A 92 -20.94 3.72 0.67
N ASN A 93 -19.83 3.27 0.06
CA ASN A 93 -18.50 3.87 0.14
C ASN A 93 -17.88 3.88 1.54
N PHE A 94 -18.29 2.97 2.42
CA PHE A 94 -17.59 2.73 3.67
C PHE A 94 -16.24 2.07 3.40
N MET A 95 -15.24 2.42 4.20
CA MET A 95 -13.90 1.86 4.09
C MET A 95 -13.57 1.01 5.30
N ASP A 96 -13.18 -0.22 5.04
CA ASP A 96 -12.62 -1.10 6.04
C ASP A 96 -11.13 -1.24 5.82
N ARG A 97 -10.32 -0.75 6.77
CA ARG A 97 -8.87 -0.97 6.75
C ARG A 97 -8.62 -2.47 6.85
N THR A 98 -7.92 -3.02 5.88
CA THR A 98 -7.59 -4.44 5.87
C THR A 98 -6.33 -4.64 6.71
N THR A 99 -6.48 -4.87 8.01
CA THR A 99 -5.34 -5.16 8.92
C THR A 99 -5.31 -6.61 9.40
N THR A 100 -6.38 -7.37 9.13
CA THR A 100 -6.56 -8.76 9.54
C THR A 100 -6.99 -9.61 8.36
N ASP A 101 -6.74 -10.91 8.48
CA ASP A 101 -7.00 -11.94 7.47
C ASP A 101 -8.48 -12.22 7.21
N ARG A 102 -9.39 -11.71 8.04
CA ARG A 102 -10.82 -12.03 7.96
C ARG A 102 -11.53 -11.63 6.66
N LYS A 103 -11.01 -10.69 5.85
CA LYS A 103 -11.70 -10.20 4.64
C LYS A 103 -10.95 -10.41 3.32
N LEU A 104 -9.63 -10.54 3.34
CA LEU A 104 -8.81 -10.64 2.12
C LEU A 104 -8.63 -12.06 1.58
N PHE A 105 -8.87 -13.08 2.42
CA PHE A 105 -8.49 -14.47 2.14
C PHE A 105 -9.65 -15.39 1.78
N GLU A 106 -10.86 -14.88 1.67
CA GLU A 106 -12.02 -15.72 1.39
C GLU A 106 -12.08 -16.22 -0.06
N LEU A 107 -11.17 -15.80 -0.96
CA LEU A 107 -11.16 -16.24 -2.36
C LEU A 107 -9.74 -16.54 -2.86
N ASN A 108 -9.43 -17.83 -3.04
CA ASN A 108 -8.12 -18.31 -3.50
C ASN A 108 -7.73 -17.80 -4.91
N GLU A 109 -8.70 -17.58 -5.81
CA GLU A 109 -8.44 -17.09 -7.17
C GLU A 109 -8.12 -15.57 -7.19
N ASP A 110 -8.74 -14.80 -6.30
CA ASP A 110 -8.47 -13.36 -6.14
C ASP A 110 -7.06 -13.08 -5.63
N GLY A 111 -6.48 -14.00 -4.84
CA GLY A 111 -5.18 -13.80 -4.20
C GLY A 111 -4.05 -13.50 -5.18
N SER A 112 -3.95 -14.26 -6.28
CA SER A 112 -2.91 -14.05 -7.29
C SER A 112 -3.10 -12.74 -8.06
N LEU A 113 -4.34 -12.43 -8.45
CA LEU A 113 -4.66 -11.19 -9.15
C LEU A 113 -4.43 -9.96 -8.26
N PHE A 114 -4.84 -10.06 -6.99
CA PHE A 114 -4.61 -9.02 -5.99
C PHE A 114 -3.12 -8.77 -5.78
N ILE A 115 -2.32 -9.83 -5.58
CA ILE A 115 -0.87 -9.74 -5.43
C ILE A 115 -0.25 -8.99 -6.62
N LYS A 116 -0.57 -9.42 -7.85
CA LYS A 116 -0.06 -8.76 -9.08
C LYS A 116 -0.49 -7.29 -9.17
N THR A 117 -1.73 -6.99 -8.78
CA THR A 117 -2.26 -5.62 -8.80
C THR A 117 -1.59 -4.73 -7.76
N LEU A 118 -1.42 -5.22 -6.54
CA LEU A 118 -0.74 -4.51 -5.46
C LEU A 118 0.73 -4.23 -5.82
N ARG A 119 1.42 -5.23 -6.38
CA ARG A 119 2.77 -5.09 -6.93
C ARG A 119 2.84 -3.95 -7.94
N HIS A 120 1.99 -4.00 -8.98
CA HIS A 120 1.91 -2.94 -9.99
C HIS A 120 1.68 -1.57 -9.34
N ALA A 121 0.75 -1.48 -8.41
CA ALA A 121 0.40 -0.24 -7.74
C ALA A 121 1.57 0.36 -6.95
N ILE A 122 2.30 -0.45 -6.19
CA ILE A 122 3.49 -0.03 -5.45
C ILE A 122 4.60 0.41 -6.42
N GLY A 123 4.88 -0.33 -7.49
CA GLY A 123 5.91 0.09 -8.45
C GLY A 123 5.52 1.33 -9.25
N LYS A 124 4.22 1.52 -9.54
CA LYS A 124 3.70 2.77 -10.12
C LYS A 124 3.96 3.94 -9.16
N TYR A 125 3.67 3.77 -7.87
CA TYR A 125 3.97 4.79 -6.87
C TYR A 125 5.45 5.15 -6.84
N VAL A 126 6.36 4.16 -6.78
CA VAL A 126 7.82 4.42 -6.78
C VAL A 126 8.30 5.07 -8.07
N SER A 127 7.74 4.72 -9.23
CA SER A 127 8.09 5.38 -10.50
C SER A 127 7.74 6.87 -10.52
N ILE A 128 6.67 7.26 -9.82
CA ILE A 128 6.25 8.66 -9.67
C ILE A 128 7.07 9.35 -8.57
N ASN A 129 7.38 8.63 -7.48
CA ASN A 129 8.07 9.12 -6.29
C ASN A 129 9.37 8.31 -6.02
N PRO A 130 10.42 8.44 -6.84
CA PRO A 130 11.61 7.58 -6.76
C PRO A 130 12.45 7.78 -5.49
N SER A 131 12.22 8.86 -4.74
CA SER A 131 12.85 9.09 -3.43
C SER A 131 12.21 8.30 -2.28
N THR A 132 11.12 7.59 -2.55
CA THR A 132 10.33 6.88 -1.54
C THR A 132 10.30 5.41 -1.88
N THR A 133 11.28 4.67 -1.36
CA THR A 133 11.49 3.25 -1.68
C THR A 133 11.20 2.31 -0.53
N GLN A 134 10.96 2.84 0.68
CA GLN A 134 10.78 2.03 1.88
C GLN A 134 9.34 2.14 2.38
N PHE A 135 8.75 0.99 2.70
CA PHE A 135 7.34 0.88 3.01
C PHE A 135 7.14 0.04 4.25
N ILE A 136 6.26 0.51 5.14
CA ILE A 136 5.89 -0.18 6.38
C ILE A 136 4.39 -0.40 6.38
N PHE A 137 3.95 -1.55 6.87
CA PHE A 137 2.55 -1.83 7.05
C PHE A 137 2.31 -2.53 8.39
N PHE A 138 1.14 -2.27 8.97
CA PHE A 138 0.66 -3.01 10.13
C PHE A 138 -0.11 -4.24 9.65
N ALA A 139 0.22 -5.41 10.17
CA ALA A 139 -0.48 -6.64 9.85
C ALA A 139 -0.59 -7.59 11.05
N GLN A 140 -1.67 -8.36 11.08
CA GLN A 140 -1.92 -9.39 12.09
C GLN A 140 -2.34 -10.72 11.45
N GLY A 141 -1.98 -11.83 12.11
CA GLY A 141 -2.30 -13.17 11.64
C GLY A 141 -1.77 -13.44 10.24
N LYS A 142 -2.56 -14.13 9.41
CA LYS A 142 -2.16 -14.51 8.05
C LYS A 142 -1.98 -13.33 7.11
N TYR A 143 -2.52 -12.16 7.44
CA TYR A 143 -2.37 -10.96 6.60
C TYR A 143 -0.91 -10.57 6.42
N SER A 144 -0.07 -10.80 7.44
CA SER A 144 1.38 -10.59 7.33
C SER A 144 1.98 -11.49 6.24
N GLU A 145 1.74 -12.79 6.29
CA GLU A 145 2.22 -13.76 5.30
C GLU A 145 1.74 -13.41 3.88
N PHE A 146 0.50 -12.94 3.73
CA PHE A 146 -0.04 -12.54 2.43
C PHE A 146 0.61 -11.31 1.84
N ILE A 147 0.76 -10.23 2.61
CA ILE A 147 1.47 -9.04 2.11
C ILE A 147 2.91 -9.42 1.80
N MET A 148 3.57 -10.19 2.65
CA MET A 148 4.93 -10.66 2.40
C MET A 148 5.02 -11.54 1.15
N ASN A 149 4.01 -12.37 0.88
CA ASN A 149 3.90 -13.14 -0.37
C ASN A 149 3.64 -12.22 -1.58
N ALA A 150 2.88 -11.14 -1.43
CA ALA A 150 2.67 -10.16 -2.49
C ALA A 150 3.99 -9.48 -2.91
N LEU A 151 4.92 -9.40 -1.97
CA LEU A 151 6.22 -8.77 -2.13
C LEU A 151 7.29 -9.72 -2.69
N LYS A 152 7.04 -11.03 -2.78
CA LYS A 152 7.99 -11.99 -3.39
C LYS A 152 8.18 -11.70 -4.88
N GLU A 153 9.37 -11.96 -5.40
CA GLU A 153 9.68 -11.80 -6.82
C GLU A 153 8.80 -12.73 -7.68
N PHE A 154 8.19 -12.13 -8.70
CA PHE A 154 7.51 -12.85 -9.79
C PHE A 154 8.23 -12.54 -11.10
N GLU A 155 8.14 -13.40 -12.12
CA GLU A 155 8.58 -13.05 -13.47
C GLU A 155 7.61 -12.04 -14.12
N ASP A 156 7.64 -10.80 -13.62
CA ASP A 156 6.83 -9.68 -14.10
C ASP A 156 7.71 -8.45 -14.42
N ASP A 157 7.13 -7.48 -15.14
CA ASP A 157 7.84 -6.25 -15.49
C ASP A 157 8.27 -5.42 -14.27
N LEU A 158 7.61 -5.63 -13.13
CA LEU A 158 7.96 -4.99 -11.88
C LEU A 158 9.29 -5.51 -11.35
N SER A 159 9.49 -6.84 -11.32
CA SER A 159 10.74 -7.46 -10.89
C SER A 159 11.93 -7.15 -11.80
N LYS A 160 11.68 -6.76 -13.06
CA LYS A 160 12.75 -6.24 -13.95
C LYS A 160 13.24 -4.85 -13.52
N ARG A 161 12.37 -4.06 -12.87
CA ARG A 161 12.64 -2.66 -12.50
C ARG A 161 13.04 -2.51 -11.04
N TYR A 162 12.52 -3.38 -10.17
CA TYR A 162 12.72 -3.28 -8.73
C TYR A 162 13.06 -4.64 -8.13
N ARG A 163 14.03 -4.66 -7.22
CA ARG A 163 14.27 -5.79 -6.33
C ARG A 163 13.66 -5.50 -4.97
N VAL A 164 12.90 -6.44 -4.44
CA VAL A 164 12.26 -6.30 -3.13
C VAL A 164 13.20 -6.85 -2.05
N ARG A 165 13.47 -6.04 -1.02
CA ARG A 165 14.20 -6.46 0.18
C ARG A 165 13.32 -6.32 1.40
N ILE A 166 13.17 -7.39 2.17
CA ILE A 166 12.48 -7.32 3.45
C ILE A 166 13.38 -6.64 4.48
N ILE A 167 12.80 -5.75 5.30
CA ILE A 167 13.49 -5.09 6.41
C ILE A 167 13.42 -6.02 7.62
N PRO A 168 14.53 -6.72 7.98
CA PRO A 168 14.50 -7.79 8.97
C PRO A 168 14.22 -7.30 10.40
N GLU A 169 14.39 -6.01 10.69
CA GLU A 169 14.07 -5.40 11.98
C GLU A 169 12.56 -5.37 12.24
N LEU A 170 11.73 -5.36 11.19
CA LEU A 170 10.27 -5.26 11.28
C LEU A 170 9.63 -6.66 11.31
N GLN A 171 9.49 -7.24 12.51
CA GLN A 171 8.96 -8.59 12.74
C GLN A 171 7.68 -8.61 13.59
N GLY A 172 6.71 -7.78 13.21
CA GLY A 172 5.37 -7.79 13.81
C GLY A 172 5.23 -6.87 15.04
N PRO A 173 4.08 -6.20 15.22
CA PRO A 173 2.94 -6.18 14.30
C PRO A 173 3.20 -5.28 13.06
N TYR A 174 4.37 -4.63 13.01
CA TYR A 174 4.83 -3.87 11.86
C TYR A 174 5.81 -4.69 11.03
N TYR A 175 5.62 -4.63 9.72
CA TYR A 175 6.44 -5.30 8.72
C TYR A 175 6.84 -4.25 7.68
N GLY A 176 7.97 -4.45 7.01
CA GLY A 176 8.35 -3.52 5.96
C GLY A 176 9.33 -4.09 4.97
N PHE A 177 9.43 -3.38 3.87
CA PHE A 177 10.24 -3.74 2.72
C PHE A 177 10.78 -2.49 2.03
N GLU A 178 11.85 -2.69 1.28
CA GLU A 178 12.49 -1.72 0.41
C GLU A 178 12.41 -2.18 -1.04
N LEU A 179 12.18 -1.24 -1.94
CA LEU A 179 12.31 -1.43 -3.38
C LEU A 179 13.63 -0.84 -3.86
N ASP A 180 14.63 -1.70 -4.09
CA ASP A 180 15.84 -1.29 -4.79
C ASP A 180 15.50 -1.05 -6.26
N ILE A 181 15.76 0.14 -6.76
CA ILE A 181 15.54 0.47 -8.17
C ILE A 181 16.71 -0.10 -8.99
N LEU A 182 16.44 -1.09 -9.84
CA LEU A 182 17.42 -1.73 -10.72
C LEU A 182 17.60 -0.95 -12.03
N SER A 183 16.54 -0.30 -12.50
CA SER A 183 16.55 0.50 -13.72
C SER A 183 15.49 1.59 -13.65
N ILE A 184 15.91 2.84 -13.92
CA ILE A 184 15.01 3.97 -14.12
C ILE A 184 14.88 4.14 -15.63
N ILE A 185 13.82 3.62 -16.23
CA ILE A 185 13.46 4.01 -17.60
C ILE A 185 12.43 5.12 -17.47
N ALA A 186 12.86 6.32 -17.86
CA ALA A 186 12.04 7.53 -17.96
C ALA A 186 10.92 7.40 -18.99
#